data_AF-A0A931SBY4-F1
#
_entry.id   AF-A0A931SBY4-F1
#
_cell.length_a   1.000
_cell.length_b   1.000
_cell.length_c   1.000
_cell.angle_alpha   90.00
_cell.angle_beta   90.00
_cell.angle_gamma   90.00
#
_symmetry.space_group_name_H-M   'P 1'
#
loop_
_entity.id
_entity.type
_entity.pdbx_description
1 polymer ?
#
loop_
_entity_poly.entity_id
_entity_poly.type
_entity_poly.pdbx_seq_one_letter_code
_entity_poly.pdbx_strand_id
1 'polypeptide(L)'
;MNGKRKDLGDQDSGSPFGEPVVVPIEDSIDLHAFSPRDISSVVEEYLEQCRQAGLYQVRLIHGRGKGIQRRIIRSILEKSPLVESFHDAPAESGGWGATVVDLKTCPTNSDSRPALAMKPAPFAYFAPREIDEALELLKQHGDEAKILAGGQSLMPLLSLRLARPGVIVDINRLANLAFIRQGADRGLTIGALTRQRALERSAEVAAQSPLLSAAMPLIAHFQIRNRGTIGGSLAHADPAAELPAVALALGTELVLRSASGERVVQAKDFFLGYMTTTIEPNELLTEIRFPRLQPRAGWAIEEVARRRGDFAMVGVVTLVDLNGNNTCQDARIVLFGVGEKPERMERAEQLLRGKGVTESRLVEVAKAVSHDLDPVSDVHASAEYRKEVGGVLTRRALENAFKRAQKAVS
;
A
#
# COMPACT_ATOMS: atom_id res chain seq x y z
N MET A 1 -24.02 26.78 -46.42
CA MET A 1 -25.32 26.75 -45.70
C MET A 1 -25.17 25.79 -44.53
N ASN A 2 -24.83 26.32 -43.35
CA ASN A 2 -25.71 26.43 -42.16
C ASN A 2 -26.26 25.08 -41.72
N GLY A 3 -25.67 24.43 -40.71
CA GLY A 3 -26.04 24.57 -39.28
C GLY A 3 -26.54 23.18 -38.81
N LYS A 4 -26.28 22.64 -37.62
CA LYS A 4 -26.08 23.19 -36.28
C LYS A 4 -25.21 22.20 -35.48
N ARG A 5 -24.33 22.72 -34.62
CA ARG A 5 -23.78 21.99 -33.47
C ARG A 5 -24.92 21.69 -32.50
N LYS A 6 -25.02 20.44 -32.02
CA LYS A 6 -25.79 20.10 -30.82
C LYS A 6 -24.83 20.14 -29.65
N ASP A 7 -25.07 21.08 -28.74
CA ASP A 7 -24.56 21.03 -27.38
C ASP A 7 -25.02 19.73 -26.73
N LEU A 8 -24.07 18.94 -26.24
CA LEU A 8 -24.32 17.92 -25.22
C LEU A 8 -23.67 18.44 -23.96
N GLY A 9 -24.53 19.03 -23.13
CA GLY A 9 -24.21 19.49 -21.80
C GLY A 9 -23.84 18.33 -20.89
N ASP A 10 -23.03 18.72 -19.91
CA ASP A 10 -22.65 18.00 -18.71
C ASP A 10 -23.86 17.30 -18.06
N GLN A 11 -23.84 15.97 -17.99
CA GLN A 11 -24.74 15.16 -17.17
C GLN A 11 -23.96 14.04 -16.49
N ASP A 12 -23.56 14.37 -15.26
CA ASP A 12 -23.73 13.61 -14.04
C ASP A 12 -23.06 12.22 -13.89
N SER A 13 -22.08 12.20 -12.99
CA SER A 13 -21.30 11.06 -12.52
C SER A 13 -22.12 10.21 -11.54
N GLY A 14 -22.92 9.28 -12.05
CA GLY A 14 -23.67 8.32 -11.23
C GLY A 14 -22.80 7.14 -10.76
N SER A 15 -22.59 7.04 -9.44
CA SER A 15 -22.12 5.83 -8.77
C SER A 15 -23.08 4.65 -9.07
N PRO A 16 -22.56 3.41 -9.30
CA PRO A 16 -23.41 2.23 -9.48
C PRO A 16 -24.09 1.76 -8.18
N PHE A 17 -23.73 2.36 -7.05
CA PHE A 17 -24.44 2.23 -5.77
C PHE A 17 -25.24 3.51 -5.57
N GLY A 18 -26.54 3.38 -5.30
CA GLY A 18 -27.39 4.50 -4.91
C GLY A 18 -26.81 5.26 -3.71
N GLU A 19 -27.30 6.47 -3.46
CA GLU A 19 -26.87 7.24 -2.30
C GLU A 19 -26.96 6.39 -1.02
N PRO A 20 -25.95 6.47 -0.13
CA PRO A 20 -25.99 5.75 1.14
C PRO A 20 -27.29 6.04 1.86
N VAL A 21 -28.03 5.01 2.24
CA VAL A 21 -29.21 5.17 3.08
C VAL A 21 -28.73 5.68 4.44
N VAL A 22 -28.90 6.98 4.67
CA VAL A 22 -28.66 7.60 5.98
C VAL A 22 -29.83 7.20 6.86
N VAL A 23 -29.62 6.23 7.76
CA VAL A 23 -30.61 5.87 8.77
C VAL A 23 -30.63 6.99 9.81
N PRO A 24 -31.77 7.66 10.07
CA PRO A 24 -31.85 8.69 11.08
C PRO A 24 -31.55 8.09 12.47
N ILE A 25 -30.76 8.82 13.27
CA ILE A 25 -30.55 8.49 14.68
C ILE A 25 -31.78 8.96 15.43
N GLU A 26 -32.58 8.00 15.90
CA GLU A 26 -33.75 8.25 16.75
C GLU A 26 -33.37 8.24 18.23
N ASP A 27 -34.31 8.53 19.11
CA ASP A 27 -34.14 8.51 20.57
C ASP A 27 -34.23 7.08 21.17
N SER A 28 -34.34 6.05 20.33
CA SER A 28 -34.37 4.66 20.77
C SER A 28 -33.76 3.66 19.79
N ILE A 29 -33.11 2.62 20.32
CA ILE A 29 -32.54 1.52 19.55
C ILE A 29 -33.02 0.16 20.07
N ASP A 30 -33.35 -0.73 19.13
CA ASP A 30 -33.66 -2.13 19.45
C ASP A 30 -32.39 -2.99 19.39
N LEU A 31 -31.94 -3.43 20.57
CA LEU A 31 -30.73 -4.25 20.71
C LEU A 31 -30.97 -5.74 20.41
N HIS A 32 -32.21 -6.17 20.12
CA HIS A 32 -32.46 -7.54 19.65
C HIS A 32 -31.92 -7.80 18.25
N ALA A 33 -31.73 -6.74 17.45
CA ALA A 33 -31.18 -6.83 16.10
C ALA A 33 -29.66 -7.12 16.08
N PHE A 34 -28.99 -7.11 17.24
CA PHE A 34 -27.53 -7.19 17.35
C PHE A 34 -27.08 -8.44 18.10
N SER A 35 -25.91 -8.96 17.74
CA SER A 35 -25.32 -10.10 18.42
C SER A 35 -24.82 -9.71 19.81
N PRO A 36 -24.84 -10.60 20.83
CA PRO A 36 -24.37 -10.28 22.18
C PRO A 36 -22.93 -9.78 22.28
N ARG A 37 -22.07 -10.13 21.30
CA ARG A 37 -20.66 -9.71 21.27
C ARG A 37 -20.49 -8.26 20.82
N ASP A 38 -21.46 -7.74 20.07
CA ASP A 38 -21.40 -6.40 19.45
C ASP A 38 -22.15 -5.34 20.28
N ILE A 39 -22.90 -5.77 21.31
CA ILE A 39 -23.72 -4.87 22.14
C ILE A 39 -22.90 -3.74 22.77
N SER A 40 -21.68 -4.03 23.25
CA SER A 40 -20.84 -3.00 23.87
C SER A 40 -20.50 -1.88 22.89
N SER A 41 -19.99 -2.25 21.71
CA SER A 41 -19.63 -1.28 20.68
C SER A 41 -20.85 -0.54 20.13
N VAL A 42 -21.98 -1.25 19.92
CA VAL A 42 -23.21 -0.64 19.42
C VAL A 42 -23.78 0.38 20.40
N VAL A 43 -23.83 0.04 21.70
CA VAL A 43 -24.34 0.96 22.73
C VAL A 43 -23.42 2.18 22.86
N GLU A 44 -22.11 1.99 22.92
CA GLU A 44 -21.16 3.11 23.01
C GLU A 44 -21.25 4.05 21.82
N GLU A 45 -21.27 3.51 20.60
CA GLU A 45 -21.38 4.30 19.37
C GLU A 45 -22.72 5.01 19.27
N TYR A 46 -23.82 4.33 19.61
CA TYR A 46 -25.16 4.90 19.53
C TYR A 46 -25.37 6.04 20.54
N LEU A 47 -24.90 5.90 21.79
CA LEU A 47 -25.00 6.98 22.78
C LEU A 47 -24.21 8.22 22.35
N GLU A 48 -23.05 8.04 21.70
CA GLU A 48 -22.32 9.14 21.12
C GLU A 48 -23.14 9.79 20.00
N GLN A 49 -23.67 9.02 19.04
CA GLN A 49 -24.49 9.55 17.95
C GLN A 49 -25.73 10.32 18.47
N CYS A 50 -26.45 9.80 19.47
CA CYS A 50 -27.58 10.50 20.08
C CYS A 50 -27.15 11.83 20.71
N ARG A 51 -26.03 11.86 21.43
CA ARG A 51 -25.47 13.08 22.01
C ARG A 51 -25.13 14.12 20.93
N GLN A 52 -24.57 13.67 19.80
CA GLN A 52 -24.24 14.54 18.66
C GLN A 52 -25.50 15.07 17.95
N ALA A 53 -26.58 14.28 17.93
CA ALA A 53 -27.88 14.66 17.40
C ALA A 53 -28.71 15.54 18.35
N GLY A 54 -28.22 15.83 19.55
CA GLY A 54 -28.95 16.59 20.57
C GLY A 54 -30.05 15.79 21.28
N LEU A 55 -30.02 14.47 21.18
CA LEU A 55 -30.91 13.54 21.87
C LEU A 55 -30.27 13.14 23.19
N TYR A 56 -30.61 13.87 24.26
CA TYR A 56 -30.02 13.68 25.59
C TYR A 56 -30.73 12.65 26.45
N GLN A 57 -31.88 12.16 26.02
CA GLN A 57 -32.57 11.04 26.65
C GLN A 57 -32.74 9.95 25.60
N VAL A 58 -32.18 8.77 25.89
CA VAL A 58 -32.07 7.66 24.93
C VAL A 58 -32.62 6.38 25.53
N ARG A 59 -33.39 5.62 24.77
CA ARG A 59 -33.99 4.36 25.19
C ARG A 59 -33.32 3.16 24.52
N LEU A 60 -32.66 2.33 25.34
CA LEU A 60 -32.05 1.07 24.91
C LEU A 60 -33.00 -0.10 25.16
N ILE A 61 -33.55 -0.70 24.11
CA ILE A 61 -34.52 -1.80 24.21
C ILE A 61 -33.76 -3.14 24.17
N HIS A 62 -33.84 -3.93 25.24
CA HIS A 62 -33.06 -5.18 25.40
C HIS A 62 -33.89 -6.40 25.86
N GLY A 63 -35.20 -6.22 25.95
CA GLY A 63 -36.16 -7.30 26.18
C GLY A 63 -36.28 -7.76 27.63
N ARG A 64 -37.35 -8.52 27.91
CA ARG A 64 -37.72 -9.00 29.25
C ARG A 64 -37.19 -10.41 29.54
N GLY A 65 -36.00 -10.75 29.02
CA GLY A 65 -35.40 -12.08 29.13
C GLY A 65 -34.77 -12.38 30.51
N LYS A 66 -33.81 -13.31 30.58
CA LYS A 66 -33.08 -13.69 31.82
C LYS A 66 -32.21 -12.57 32.44
N GLY A 67 -32.34 -11.32 31.99
CA GLY A 67 -31.60 -10.16 32.52
C GLY A 67 -30.09 -10.14 32.23
N ILE A 68 -29.59 -10.99 31.33
CA ILE A 68 -28.16 -11.01 30.95
C ILE A 68 -27.81 -9.73 30.16
N GLN A 69 -28.58 -9.41 29.13
CA GLN A 69 -28.37 -8.24 28.29
C GLN A 69 -28.52 -6.94 29.08
N ARG A 70 -29.54 -6.85 29.95
CA ARG A 70 -29.70 -5.76 30.93
C ARG A 70 -28.46 -5.53 31.80
N ARG A 71 -27.84 -6.61 32.32
CA ARG A 71 -26.62 -6.49 33.15
C ARG A 71 -25.42 -5.99 32.35
N ILE A 72 -25.26 -6.46 31.12
CA ILE A 72 -24.20 -6.01 30.21
C ILE A 72 -24.37 -4.51 29.94
N ILE A 73 -25.58 -4.09 29.55
CA ILE A 73 -25.91 -2.69 29.27
C ILE A 73 -25.63 -1.81 30.48
N ARG A 74 -26.13 -2.17 31.67
CA ARG A 74 -25.89 -1.38 32.88
C ARG A 74 -24.40 -1.27 33.23
N SER A 75 -23.62 -2.35 33.08
CA SER A 75 -22.17 -2.33 33.28
C SER A 75 -21.44 -1.40 32.31
N ILE A 76 -21.93 -1.27 31.07
CA ILE A 76 -21.42 -0.31 30.08
C ILE A 76 -21.79 1.12 30.49
N LEU A 77 -23.06 1.35 30.85
CA LEU A 77 -23.57 2.68 31.23
C LEU A 77 -22.88 3.22 32.49
N GLU A 78 -22.63 2.38 33.50
CA GLU A 78 -21.90 2.75 34.73
C GLU A 78 -20.47 3.24 34.45
N LYS A 79 -19.84 2.75 33.38
CA LYS A 79 -18.47 3.10 33.00
C LYS A 79 -18.40 4.22 31.96
N SER A 80 -19.52 4.58 31.36
CA SER A 80 -19.55 5.53 30.26
C SER A 80 -19.40 6.96 30.76
N PRO A 81 -18.42 7.73 30.24
CA PRO A 81 -18.26 9.14 30.62
C PRO A 81 -19.41 10.02 30.12
N LEU A 82 -20.19 9.55 29.13
CA LEU A 82 -21.29 10.26 28.49
C LEU A 82 -22.59 10.23 29.30
N VAL A 83 -22.74 9.25 30.19
CA VAL A 83 -23.98 9.00 30.93
C VAL A 83 -24.00 9.84 32.19
N GLU A 84 -25.11 10.58 32.39
CA GLU A 84 -25.42 11.30 33.62
C GLU A 84 -26.16 10.39 34.59
N SER A 85 -27.21 9.72 34.11
CA SER A 85 -27.96 8.73 34.89
C SER A 85 -28.63 7.70 33.98
N PHE A 86 -29.08 6.59 34.53
CA PHE A 86 -29.90 5.62 33.80
C PHE A 86 -30.89 4.91 34.73
N HIS A 87 -32.05 4.56 34.20
CA HIS A 87 -33.12 3.88 34.94
C HIS A 87 -33.90 2.93 34.01
N ASP A 88 -34.72 2.06 34.59
CA ASP A 88 -35.63 1.23 33.77
C ASP A 88 -36.72 2.14 33.17
N ALA A 89 -37.13 1.86 31.93
CA ALA A 89 -38.17 2.64 31.29
C ALA A 89 -39.51 2.54 32.05
N PRO A 90 -40.40 3.54 31.93
CA PRO A 90 -41.77 3.45 32.42
C PRO A 90 -42.52 2.24 31.86
N ALA A 91 -43.55 1.76 32.55
CA ALA A 91 -44.28 0.53 32.16
C ALA A 91 -44.88 0.63 30.74
N GLU A 92 -45.37 1.81 30.39
CA GLU A 92 -45.91 2.21 29.10
C GLU A 92 -44.86 2.29 27.97
N SER A 93 -43.57 2.28 28.31
CA SER A 93 -42.45 2.46 27.39
C SER A 93 -41.44 1.31 27.41
N GLY A 94 -41.86 0.13 27.90
CA GLY A 94 -41.07 -1.11 27.88
C GLY A 94 -40.76 -1.68 29.26
N GLY A 95 -40.94 -0.91 30.34
CA GLY A 95 -40.64 -1.33 31.70
C GLY A 95 -39.16 -1.75 31.85
N TRP A 96 -38.91 -2.79 32.64
CA TRP A 96 -37.59 -3.39 32.82
C TRP A 96 -36.98 -4.03 31.55
N GLY A 97 -37.73 -4.12 30.45
CA GLY A 97 -37.23 -4.58 29.15
C GLY A 97 -36.55 -3.47 28.32
N ALA A 98 -36.52 -2.25 28.83
CA ALA A 98 -35.79 -1.14 28.25
C ALA A 98 -35.10 -0.33 29.35
N THR A 99 -33.99 0.31 29.01
CA THR A 99 -33.25 1.20 29.91
C THR A 99 -33.23 2.59 29.29
N VAL A 100 -33.73 3.57 30.03
CA VAL A 100 -33.64 4.99 29.69
C VAL A 100 -32.32 5.51 30.22
N VAL A 101 -31.59 6.23 29.37
CA VAL A 101 -30.27 6.77 29.62
C VAL A 101 -30.35 8.28 29.45
N ASP A 102 -30.04 9.02 30.51
CA ASP A 102 -29.88 10.46 30.47
C ASP A 102 -28.40 10.77 30.24
N LEU A 103 -28.11 11.48 29.15
CA LEU A 103 -26.77 11.85 28.70
C LEU A 103 -26.41 13.24 29.21
N LYS A 104 -25.14 13.43 29.57
CA LYS A 104 -24.62 14.73 29.99
C LYS A 104 -24.78 15.76 28.87
N THR A 105 -25.37 16.90 29.19
CA THR A 105 -25.45 18.04 28.27
C THR A 105 -24.07 18.65 28.03
N CYS A 106 -23.76 18.97 26.77
CA CYS A 106 -22.57 19.75 26.44
C CYS A 106 -22.88 21.24 26.69
N PRO A 107 -22.00 22.03 27.31
CA PRO A 107 -22.16 23.49 27.34
C PRO A 107 -22.26 24.00 25.91
N THR A 108 -23.30 24.79 25.65
CA THR A 108 -23.66 25.30 24.32
C THR A 108 -22.52 26.12 23.74
N ASN A 109 -21.78 25.54 22.81
CA ASN A 109 -21.05 26.28 21.80
C ASN A 109 -21.74 26.00 20.48
N SER A 110 -22.61 26.93 20.07
CA SER A 110 -23.11 27.01 18.70
C SER A 110 -21.89 27.06 17.75
N ASP A 111 -21.80 26.07 16.85
CA ASP A 111 -20.82 25.86 15.76
C ASP A 111 -19.83 24.69 15.85
N SER A 112 -19.75 23.95 16.95
CA SER A 112 -18.93 22.72 16.94
C SER A 112 -19.76 21.50 16.59
N ARG A 113 -19.83 21.14 15.30
CA ARG A 113 -19.91 19.71 14.96
C ARG A 113 -18.80 19.02 15.76
N PRO A 114 -19.06 17.89 16.45
CA PRO A 114 -17.98 17.16 17.10
C PRO A 114 -16.97 16.86 16.01
N ALA A 115 -15.75 17.37 16.15
CA ALA A 115 -14.68 17.02 15.25
C ALA A 115 -14.59 15.50 15.32
N LEU A 116 -15.06 14.82 14.27
CA LEU A 116 -14.86 13.39 14.07
C LEU A 116 -13.39 13.16 14.43
N ALA A 117 -13.14 12.52 15.57
CA ALA A 117 -11.78 12.37 16.06
C ALA A 117 -11.03 11.67 14.95
N MET A 118 -10.13 12.39 14.29
CA MET A 118 -9.38 11.81 13.18
C MET A 118 -8.69 10.57 13.76
N LYS A 119 -8.86 9.42 13.10
CA LYS A 119 -8.18 8.18 13.55
C LYS A 119 -6.66 8.41 13.66
N PRO A 120 -6.01 9.09 12.70
CA PRO A 120 -4.64 9.60 12.86
C PRO A 120 -4.47 10.61 13.99
N ALA A 121 -3.26 10.72 14.51
CA ALA A 121 -2.88 11.88 15.33
C ALA A 121 -3.03 13.19 14.50
N PRO A 122 -3.31 14.34 15.14
CA PRO A 122 -3.37 15.63 14.44
C PRO A 122 -2.06 15.95 13.71
N PHE A 123 -2.17 16.53 12.52
CA PHE A 123 -1.05 17.00 11.71
C PHE A 123 -1.47 18.22 10.89
N ALA A 124 -0.52 19.07 10.52
CA ALA A 124 -0.71 20.07 9.49
C ALA A 124 -0.70 19.41 8.10
N TYR A 125 -1.50 19.92 7.18
CA TYR A 125 -1.64 19.36 5.83
C TYR A 125 -1.38 20.43 4.78
N PHE A 126 -0.46 20.12 3.87
CA PHE A 126 -0.13 20.95 2.71
C PHE A 126 -0.37 20.15 1.43
N ALA A 127 -0.92 20.79 0.40
CA ALA A 127 -1.19 20.16 -0.90
C ALA A 127 -0.65 21.04 -2.03
N PRO A 128 0.69 21.16 -2.14
CA PRO A 128 1.36 22.01 -3.11
C PRO A 128 0.99 21.62 -4.55
N ARG A 129 0.98 22.61 -5.44
CA ARG A 129 0.70 22.39 -6.87
C ARG A 129 1.97 22.39 -7.72
N GLU A 130 3.05 22.94 -7.19
CA GLU A 130 4.35 22.99 -7.84
C GLU A 130 5.40 22.22 -7.03
N ILE A 131 6.36 21.62 -7.74
CA ILE A 131 7.39 20.81 -7.09
C ILE A 131 8.26 21.64 -6.15
N ASP A 132 8.61 22.87 -6.54
CA ASP A 132 9.50 23.71 -5.72
C ASP A 132 8.84 24.12 -4.40
N GLU A 133 7.50 24.27 -4.37
CA GLU A 133 6.72 24.47 -3.15
C GLU A 133 6.80 23.24 -2.23
N ALA A 134 6.66 22.03 -2.80
CA ALA A 134 6.82 20.80 -2.03
C ALA A 134 8.23 20.66 -1.45
N LEU A 135 9.27 21.00 -2.22
CA LEU A 135 10.66 20.92 -1.77
C LEU A 135 10.98 21.93 -0.67
N GLU A 136 10.41 23.14 -0.74
CA GLU A 136 10.59 24.13 0.34
C GLU A 136 9.87 23.70 1.61
N LEU A 137 8.67 23.10 1.51
CA LEU A 137 7.98 22.52 2.67
C LEU A 137 8.79 21.39 3.32
N LEU A 138 9.39 20.50 2.53
CA LEU A 138 10.24 19.42 3.04
C LEU A 138 11.51 19.97 3.69
N LYS A 139 12.12 21.00 3.11
CA LYS A 139 13.27 21.70 3.72
C LYS A 139 12.88 22.40 5.03
N GLN A 140 11.72 23.05 5.07
CA GLN A 140 11.23 23.78 6.24
C GLN A 140 10.92 22.84 7.41
N HIS A 141 10.29 21.70 7.14
CA HIS A 141 9.76 20.80 8.16
C HIS A 141 10.63 19.57 8.43
N GLY A 142 11.57 19.24 7.55
CA GLY A 142 12.54 18.15 7.72
C GLY A 142 11.89 16.83 8.15
N ASP A 143 12.40 16.24 9.22
CA ASP A 143 11.95 14.95 9.77
C ASP A 143 10.49 14.93 10.25
N GLU A 144 9.90 16.10 10.55
CA GLU A 144 8.50 16.19 10.98
C GLU A 144 7.51 16.04 9.81
N ALA A 145 7.99 16.22 8.58
CA ALA A 145 7.19 16.07 7.37
C ALA A 145 7.19 14.64 6.85
N LYS A 146 6.01 14.18 6.41
CA LYS A 146 5.88 12.97 5.59
C LYS A 146 5.11 13.25 4.32
N ILE A 147 5.63 12.69 3.22
CA ILE A 147 5.06 12.83 1.89
C ILE A 147 3.85 11.89 1.75
N LEU A 148 2.72 12.43 1.33
CA LEU A 148 1.54 11.66 0.94
C LEU A 148 1.46 11.57 -0.58
N ALA A 149 1.82 10.39 -1.11
CA ALA A 149 1.58 9.99 -2.50
C ALA A 149 0.26 9.19 -2.59
N GLY A 150 0.31 7.93 -3.05
CA GLY A 150 -0.87 7.05 -3.09
C GLY A 150 -1.52 6.74 -1.74
N GLY A 151 -0.76 6.90 -0.64
CA GLY A 151 -1.24 6.69 0.73
C GLY A 151 -1.51 5.23 1.10
N GLN A 152 -1.13 4.27 0.27
CA GLN A 152 -1.47 2.85 0.50
C GLN A 152 -0.64 2.20 1.61
N SER A 153 0.51 2.77 1.95
CA SER A 153 1.29 2.39 3.14
C SER A 153 1.16 3.39 4.27
N LEU A 154 1.25 4.69 3.96
CA LEU A 154 1.23 5.75 4.97
C LEU A 154 -0.13 5.84 5.70
N MET A 155 -1.26 5.79 4.99
CA MET A 155 -2.58 5.95 5.63
C MET A 155 -2.89 4.83 6.64
N PRO A 156 -2.57 3.54 6.38
CA PRO A 156 -2.61 2.50 7.40
C PRO A 156 -1.74 2.82 8.63
N LEU A 157 -0.48 3.24 8.44
CA LEU A 157 0.43 3.57 9.54
C LEU A 157 -0.09 4.72 10.40
N LEU A 158 -0.68 5.75 9.78
CA LEU A 158 -1.33 6.86 10.47
C LEU A 158 -2.56 6.39 11.25
N SER A 159 -3.41 5.57 10.62
CA SER A 159 -4.67 5.09 11.23
C SER A 159 -4.42 4.19 12.43
N LEU A 160 -3.36 3.38 12.39
CA LEU A 160 -2.90 2.53 13.50
C LEU A 160 -1.98 3.28 14.47
N ARG A 161 -1.69 4.56 14.21
CA ARG A 161 -0.81 5.44 15.00
C ARG A 161 0.61 4.90 15.19
N LEU A 162 1.08 4.10 14.22
CA LEU A 162 2.45 3.61 14.10
C LEU A 162 3.39 4.70 13.53
N ALA A 163 2.82 5.67 12.81
CA ALA A 163 3.49 6.91 12.42
C ALA A 163 2.66 8.12 12.88
N ARG A 164 3.33 9.18 13.35
CA ARG A 164 2.71 10.41 13.89
C ARG A 164 3.48 11.66 13.45
N PRO A 165 3.60 11.92 12.13
CA PRO A 165 4.27 13.13 11.66
C PRO A 165 3.48 14.38 12.07
N GLY A 166 4.18 15.48 12.33
CA GLY A 166 3.57 16.78 12.58
C GLY A 166 3.00 17.40 11.30
N VAL A 167 3.56 17.03 10.14
CA VAL A 167 3.22 17.59 8.84
C VAL A 167 3.03 16.51 7.78
N ILE A 168 1.98 16.65 6.97
CA ILE A 168 1.75 15.86 5.76
C ILE A 168 1.85 16.77 4.54
N VAL A 169 2.74 16.42 3.61
CA VAL A 169 2.89 17.09 2.31
C VAL A 169 2.29 16.18 1.23
N ASP A 170 1.07 16.48 0.80
CA ASP A 170 0.35 15.76 -0.24
C ASP A 170 0.77 16.21 -1.63
N ILE A 171 1.50 15.33 -2.31
CA ILE A 171 2.05 15.59 -3.64
C ILE A 171 1.14 15.16 -4.78
N ASN A 172 -0.08 14.65 -4.52
CA ASN A 172 -0.98 14.15 -5.59
C ASN A 172 -1.39 15.22 -6.61
N ARG A 173 -1.19 16.51 -6.32
CA ARG A 173 -1.47 17.63 -7.24
C ARG A 173 -0.29 17.98 -8.15
N LEU A 174 0.88 17.37 -7.96
CA LEU A 174 2.05 17.53 -8.83
C LEU A 174 1.89 16.69 -10.11
N ALA A 175 1.01 17.13 -11.01
CA ALA A 175 0.65 16.37 -12.22
C ALA A 175 1.85 16.08 -13.12
N ASN A 176 2.88 16.94 -13.10
CA ASN A 176 4.13 16.76 -13.83
C ASN A 176 4.99 15.58 -13.32
N LEU A 177 4.64 14.94 -12.20
CA LEU A 177 5.29 13.72 -11.69
C LEU A 177 4.52 12.43 -12.02
N ALA A 178 3.42 12.50 -12.77
CA ALA A 178 2.65 11.35 -13.21
C ALA A 178 2.73 11.19 -14.72
N PHE A 179 3.76 10.50 -15.19
CA PHE A 179 4.00 10.27 -16.62
C PHE A 179 4.76 8.97 -16.89
N ILE A 180 4.67 8.52 -18.14
CA ILE A 180 5.51 7.47 -18.73
C ILE A 180 6.08 8.09 -20.01
N ARG A 181 7.40 8.06 -20.17
CA ARG A 181 8.11 8.59 -21.33
C ARG A 181 9.18 7.60 -21.80
N GLN A 182 9.38 7.54 -23.11
CA GLN A 182 10.57 6.89 -23.67
C GLN A 182 11.77 7.77 -23.37
N GLY A 183 12.79 7.19 -22.75
CA GLY A 183 14.10 7.83 -22.70
C GLY A 183 14.71 7.78 -24.10
N ALA A 184 15.24 8.91 -24.58
CA ALA A 184 15.74 9.07 -25.96
C ALA A 184 16.55 7.87 -26.48
N ASP A 185 17.40 7.27 -25.62
CA ASP A 185 18.24 6.10 -25.97
C ASP A 185 18.29 5.00 -24.88
N ARG A 186 17.56 5.19 -23.76
CA ARG A 186 17.91 4.55 -22.47
C ARG A 186 16.84 3.66 -21.83
N GLY A 187 15.65 3.49 -22.42
CA GLY A 187 14.56 2.69 -21.82
C GLY A 187 13.38 3.57 -21.43
N LEU A 188 12.83 3.40 -20.22
CA LEU A 188 11.65 4.15 -19.76
C LEU A 188 12.00 5.13 -18.65
N THR A 189 11.46 6.34 -18.73
CA THR A 189 11.43 7.28 -17.59
C THR A 189 10.01 7.40 -17.09
N ILE A 190 9.81 7.15 -15.81
CA ILE A 190 8.51 7.10 -15.16
C ILE A 190 8.50 8.10 -14.01
N GLY A 191 7.52 9.00 -13.99
CA GLY A 191 7.34 9.92 -12.89
C GLY A 191 6.92 9.18 -11.60
N ALA A 192 7.40 9.65 -10.45
CA ALA A 192 7.20 8.99 -9.16
C ALA A 192 5.72 8.83 -8.74
N LEU A 193 4.83 9.69 -9.24
CA LEU A 193 3.38 9.63 -8.98
C LEU A 193 2.60 8.81 -9.99
N THR A 194 3.26 8.18 -10.95
CA THR A 194 2.59 7.26 -11.87
C THR A 194 1.99 6.10 -11.08
N ARG A 195 0.67 5.93 -11.26
CA ARG A 195 -0.10 4.90 -10.54
C ARG A 195 0.32 3.51 -11.03
N GLN A 196 0.38 2.56 -10.10
CA GLN A 196 0.66 1.15 -10.41
C GLN A 196 -0.36 0.62 -11.43
N ARG A 197 -1.63 1.02 -11.36
CA ARG A 197 -2.64 0.67 -12.37
C ARG A 197 -2.32 1.20 -13.77
N ALA A 198 -1.75 2.41 -13.87
CA ALA A 198 -1.37 2.98 -15.15
C ALA A 198 -0.22 2.18 -15.77
N LEU A 199 0.74 1.75 -14.94
CA LEU A 199 1.82 0.85 -15.37
C LEU A 199 1.30 -0.52 -15.79
N GLU A 200 0.39 -1.12 -15.01
CA GLU A 200 -0.25 -2.42 -15.28
C GLU A 200 -0.94 -2.45 -16.66
N ARG A 201 -1.49 -1.33 -17.10
CA ARG A 201 -2.28 -1.22 -18.34
C ARG A 201 -1.51 -0.59 -19.51
N SER A 202 -0.28 -0.16 -19.32
CA SER A 202 0.48 0.55 -20.35
C SER A 202 1.10 -0.44 -21.34
N ALA A 203 0.66 -0.39 -22.59
CA ALA A 203 1.26 -1.16 -23.68
C ALA A 203 2.74 -0.78 -23.90
N GLU A 204 3.08 0.49 -23.66
CA GLU A 204 4.45 0.98 -23.73
C GLU A 204 5.33 0.38 -22.64
N VAL A 205 4.84 0.30 -21.40
CA VAL A 205 5.56 -0.37 -20.31
C VAL A 205 5.72 -1.85 -20.61
N ALA A 206 4.67 -2.52 -21.08
CA ALA A 206 4.72 -3.93 -21.48
C ALA A 206 5.74 -4.20 -22.59
N ALA A 207 5.90 -3.27 -23.54
CA ALA A 207 6.85 -3.42 -24.64
C ALA A 207 8.31 -3.14 -24.22
N GLN A 208 8.55 -2.07 -23.46
CA GLN A 208 9.90 -1.58 -23.17
C GLN A 208 10.49 -2.12 -21.86
N SER A 209 9.63 -2.42 -20.87
CA SER A 209 10.01 -3.04 -19.60
C SER A 209 9.00 -4.13 -19.22
N PRO A 210 8.99 -5.25 -19.96
CA PRO A 210 8.03 -6.33 -19.74
C PRO A 210 8.12 -6.96 -18.34
N LEU A 211 9.31 -6.96 -17.72
CA LEU A 211 9.48 -7.39 -16.33
C LEU A 211 8.72 -6.48 -15.34
N LEU A 212 8.80 -5.15 -15.51
CA LEU A 212 8.03 -4.21 -14.69
C LEU A 212 6.53 -4.43 -14.87
N SER A 213 6.08 -4.61 -16.12
CA SER A 213 4.69 -4.91 -16.42
C SER A 213 4.21 -6.21 -15.76
N ALA A 214 5.04 -7.25 -15.74
CA ALA A 214 4.71 -8.55 -15.17
C ALA A 214 4.66 -8.55 -13.63
N ALA A 215 5.37 -7.63 -12.97
CA ALA A 215 5.31 -7.47 -11.52
C ALA A 215 4.00 -6.81 -11.05
N MET A 216 3.40 -5.92 -11.86
CA MET A 216 2.20 -5.17 -11.46
C MET A 216 1.03 -6.04 -10.97
N PRO A 217 0.65 -7.16 -11.61
CA PRO A 217 -0.47 -7.98 -11.14
C PRO A 217 -0.20 -8.77 -9.84
N LEU A 218 1.05 -8.83 -9.37
CA LEU A 218 1.43 -9.42 -8.08
C LEU A 218 1.12 -8.46 -6.92
N ILE A 219 1.32 -7.17 -7.16
CA ILE A 219 1.16 -6.11 -6.17
C ILE A 219 -0.31 -5.95 -5.78
N ALA A 220 -0.69 -6.48 -4.63
CA ALA A 220 -1.99 -6.25 -3.99
C ALA A 220 -3.21 -6.50 -4.91
N HIS A 221 -4.31 -5.82 -4.62
CA HIS A 221 -5.51 -5.81 -5.45
C HIS A 221 -5.65 -4.51 -6.24
N PHE A 222 -6.51 -4.51 -7.25
CA PHE A 222 -6.63 -3.40 -8.19
C PHE A 222 -7.00 -2.06 -7.51
N GLN A 223 -7.73 -2.08 -6.40
CA GLN A 223 -8.09 -0.89 -5.61
C GLN A 223 -6.84 -0.22 -5.03
N ILE A 224 -5.92 -1.03 -4.49
CA ILE A 224 -4.63 -0.56 -4.00
C ILE A 224 -3.82 0.00 -5.18
N ARG A 225 -3.75 -0.72 -6.31
CA ARG A 225 -2.99 -0.27 -7.49
C ARG A 225 -3.55 1.00 -8.16
N ASN A 226 -4.85 1.26 -8.03
CA ASN A 226 -5.47 2.50 -8.52
C ASN A 226 -4.92 3.74 -7.79
N ARG A 227 -4.46 3.58 -6.55
CA ARG A 227 -3.88 4.66 -5.75
C ARG A 227 -2.38 4.56 -5.58
N GLY A 228 -1.85 3.35 -5.41
CA GLY A 228 -0.44 3.06 -5.23
C GLY A 228 0.38 3.67 -6.36
N THR A 229 1.52 4.25 -6.01
CA THR A 229 2.44 4.92 -6.93
C THR A 229 3.75 4.16 -6.96
N ILE A 230 4.41 4.10 -8.11
CA ILE A 230 5.73 3.49 -8.21
C ILE A 230 6.76 4.14 -7.28
N GLY A 231 6.83 5.47 -7.24
CA GLY A 231 7.76 6.20 -6.38
C GLY A 231 7.46 5.97 -4.92
N GLY A 232 6.18 6.02 -4.53
CA GLY A 232 5.78 5.70 -3.15
C GLY A 232 6.17 4.29 -2.69
N SER A 233 6.06 3.27 -3.56
CA SER A 233 6.48 1.91 -3.21
C SER A 233 8.00 1.79 -3.07
N LEU A 234 8.78 2.43 -3.95
CA LEU A 234 10.24 2.43 -3.89
C LEU A 234 10.75 3.19 -2.68
N ALA A 235 10.22 4.40 -2.42
CA ALA A 235 10.57 5.22 -1.27
C ALA A 235 10.17 4.58 0.07
N HIS A 236 9.11 3.77 0.09
CA HIS A 236 8.71 3.02 1.29
C HIS A 236 9.66 1.85 1.60
N ALA A 237 10.26 1.26 0.56
CA ALA A 237 11.27 0.21 0.67
C ALA A 237 10.88 -0.98 1.56
N ASP A 238 9.64 -1.44 1.43
CA ASP A 238 9.22 -2.69 2.07
C ASP A 238 10.04 -3.86 1.50
N PRO A 239 10.73 -4.66 2.32
CA PRO A 239 11.59 -5.76 1.84
C PRO A 239 10.82 -6.87 1.13
N ALA A 240 9.51 -6.98 1.35
CA ALA A 240 8.64 -7.94 0.70
C ALA A 240 7.96 -7.38 -0.56
N ALA A 241 8.22 -6.12 -0.94
CA ALA A 241 7.66 -5.52 -2.15
C ALA A 241 8.46 -5.87 -3.41
N GLU A 242 7.72 -6.08 -4.50
CA GLU A 242 8.21 -6.49 -5.81
C GLU A 242 8.98 -5.36 -6.50
N LEU A 243 8.50 -4.12 -6.36
CA LEU A 243 9.06 -2.97 -7.07
C LEU A 243 10.52 -2.66 -6.68
N PRO A 244 10.91 -2.66 -5.38
CA PRO A 244 12.32 -2.62 -4.99
C PRO A 244 13.19 -3.71 -5.64
N ALA A 245 12.71 -4.95 -5.67
CA ALA A 245 13.43 -6.07 -6.27
C ALA A 245 13.58 -5.92 -7.79
N VAL A 246 12.52 -5.51 -8.48
CA VAL A 246 12.53 -5.20 -9.92
C VAL A 246 13.49 -4.05 -10.22
N ALA A 247 13.48 -2.99 -9.40
CA ALA A 247 14.37 -1.85 -9.59
C ALA A 247 15.84 -2.26 -9.45
N LEU A 248 16.16 -3.07 -8.43
CA LEU A 248 17.49 -3.60 -8.20
C LEU A 248 17.94 -4.53 -9.35
N ALA A 249 17.09 -5.48 -9.76
CA ALA A 249 17.39 -6.40 -10.84
C ALA A 249 17.59 -5.69 -12.18
N LEU A 250 16.82 -4.65 -12.48
CA LEU A 250 16.97 -3.89 -13.71
C LEU A 250 18.20 -2.95 -13.66
N GLY A 251 18.74 -2.62 -12.48
CA GLY A 251 19.80 -1.61 -12.38
C GLY A 251 19.24 -0.22 -12.66
N THR A 252 18.14 0.09 -11.99
CA THR A 252 17.33 1.29 -12.20
C THR A 252 18.01 2.51 -11.58
N GLU A 253 17.87 3.66 -12.23
CA GLU A 253 18.28 4.96 -11.69
C GLU A 253 17.08 5.66 -11.03
N LEU A 254 17.27 6.17 -9.81
CA LEU A 254 16.28 6.91 -9.04
C LEU A 254 16.71 8.37 -8.90
N VAL A 255 15.86 9.29 -9.30
CA VAL A 255 16.15 10.73 -9.33
C VAL A 255 15.54 11.40 -8.11
N LEU A 256 16.40 11.94 -7.26
CA LEU A 256 16.03 12.64 -6.04
C LEU A 256 16.25 14.14 -6.22
N ARG A 257 15.25 14.94 -5.87
CA ARG A 257 15.32 16.40 -5.89
C ARG A 257 15.15 16.97 -4.49
N SER A 258 15.92 18.00 -4.18
CA SER A 258 15.75 18.88 -3.02
C SER A 258 15.71 20.34 -3.50
N ALA A 259 15.43 21.28 -2.60
CA ALA A 259 15.54 22.70 -2.90
C ALA A 259 16.97 23.13 -3.31
N SER A 260 17.98 22.31 -3.02
CA SER A 260 19.40 22.60 -3.33
C SER A 260 19.87 21.99 -4.66
N GLY A 261 19.08 21.10 -5.29
CA GLY A 261 19.46 20.47 -6.55
C GLY A 261 18.89 19.07 -6.74
N GLU A 262 19.47 18.34 -7.70
CA GLU A 262 19.07 17.00 -8.09
C GLU A 262 20.28 16.04 -7.99
N ARG A 263 20.04 14.81 -7.55
CA ARG A 263 21.00 13.72 -7.65
C ARG A 263 20.35 12.45 -8.18
N VAL A 264 21.16 11.61 -8.82
CA VAL A 264 20.75 10.31 -9.35
C VAL A 264 21.42 9.22 -8.52
N VAL A 265 20.62 8.25 -8.06
CA VAL A 265 21.07 7.12 -7.24
C VAL A 265 20.79 5.82 -7.99
N GLN A 266 21.75 4.91 -8.02
CA GLN A 266 21.54 3.56 -8.55
C GLN A 266 20.74 2.72 -7.56
N ALA A 267 19.84 1.85 -8.03
CA ALA A 267 18.99 1.03 -7.17
C ALA A 267 19.78 0.18 -6.15
N LYS A 268 21.00 -0.25 -6.49
CA LYS A 268 21.90 -0.98 -5.58
C LYS A 268 22.34 -0.17 -4.35
N ASP A 269 22.37 1.16 -4.47
CA ASP A 269 22.80 2.09 -3.43
C ASP A 269 21.61 2.80 -2.77
N PHE A 270 20.39 2.54 -3.27
CA PHE A 270 19.19 3.23 -2.82
C PHE A 270 18.54 2.59 -1.59
N PHE A 271 18.52 1.25 -1.52
CA PHE A 271 17.92 0.50 -0.41
C PHE A 271 18.99 0.13 0.62
N LEU A 272 18.92 0.69 1.82
CA LEU A 272 19.95 0.55 2.85
C LEU A 272 19.64 -0.57 3.84
N GLY A 273 18.35 -0.83 4.10
CA GLY A 273 17.89 -1.86 5.05
C GLY A 273 16.39 -1.80 5.24
N TYR A 274 15.89 -2.37 6.33
CA TYR A 274 14.45 -2.50 6.60
C TYR A 274 13.76 -1.13 6.53
N MET A 275 12.89 -0.95 5.53
CA MET A 275 12.10 0.27 5.32
C MET A 275 12.95 1.55 5.20
N THR A 276 14.22 1.39 4.83
CA THR A 276 15.22 2.47 4.88
C THR A 276 15.86 2.65 3.50
N THR A 277 15.86 3.89 3.03
CA THR A 277 16.48 4.29 1.77
C THR A 277 17.53 5.38 2.00
N THR A 278 18.28 5.73 0.96
CA THR A 278 19.20 6.88 0.99
C THR A 278 18.47 8.23 0.91
N ILE A 279 17.14 8.28 0.77
CA ILE A 279 16.40 9.55 0.65
C ILE A 279 16.58 10.36 1.93
N GLU A 280 17.06 11.59 1.79
CA GLU A 280 17.17 12.53 2.89
C GLU A 280 15.81 13.18 3.21
N PRO A 281 15.58 13.70 4.43
CA PRO A 281 14.29 14.26 4.84
C PRO A 281 13.78 15.41 3.97
N ASN A 282 14.69 16.15 3.33
CA ASN A 282 14.40 17.28 2.44
C ASN A 282 14.35 16.89 0.94
N GLU A 283 14.42 15.60 0.62
CA GLU A 283 14.42 15.09 -0.74
C GLU A 283 13.08 14.46 -1.14
N LEU A 284 12.79 14.55 -2.43
CA LEU A 284 11.65 13.93 -3.09
C LEU A 284 12.14 13.06 -4.24
N LEU A 285 11.69 11.80 -4.29
CA LEU A 285 11.83 10.96 -5.48
C LEU A 285 10.89 11.46 -6.57
N THR A 286 11.44 11.88 -7.71
CA THR A 286 10.68 12.51 -8.80
C THR A 286 10.59 11.66 -10.04
N GLU A 287 11.66 10.95 -10.40
CA GLU A 287 11.72 10.10 -11.59
C GLU A 287 12.38 8.76 -11.29
N ILE A 288 11.93 7.74 -12.03
CA ILE A 288 12.49 6.40 -12.03
C ILE A 288 12.86 6.07 -13.48
N ARG A 289 14.15 5.83 -13.73
CA ARG A 289 14.73 5.61 -15.05
C ARG A 289 15.13 4.15 -15.19
N PHE A 290 14.30 3.38 -15.90
CA PHE A 290 14.52 1.98 -16.20
C PHE A 290 15.35 1.82 -17.47
N PRO A 291 16.44 1.03 -17.44
CA PRO A 291 17.23 0.78 -18.63
C PRO A 291 16.45 -0.04 -19.66
N ARG A 292 16.81 0.13 -20.93
CA ARG A 292 16.36 -0.76 -22.01
C ARG A 292 16.96 -2.16 -21.81
N LEU A 293 16.14 -3.19 -21.92
CA LEU A 293 16.61 -4.57 -21.91
C LEU A 293 17.42 -4.89 -23.18
N GLN A 294 18.44 -5.75 -23.04
CA GLN A 294 19.20 -6.22 -24.19
C GLN A 294 18.31 -7.02 -25.15
N PRO A 295 18.61 -7.07 -26.45
CA PRO A 295 17.79 -7.79 -27.43
C PRO A 295 17.57 -9.28 -27.09
N ARG A 296 18.54 -9.90 -26.42
CA ARG A 296 18.50 -11.30 -25.98
C ARG A 296 18.39 -11.44 -24.46
N ALA A 297 17.77 -10.46 -23.83
CA ALA A 297 17.41 -10.51 -22.43
C ALA A 297 16.23 -11.45 -22.22
N GLY A 298 16.30 -12.23 -21.15
CA GLY A 298 15.21 -13.02 -20.62
C GLY A 298 15.00 -12.66 -19.16
N TRP A 299 13.75 -12.66 -18.71
CA TRP A 299 13.41 -12.21 -17.37
C TRP A 299 12.35 -13.12 -16.77
N ALA A 300 12.24 -13.14 -15.44
CA ALA A 300 11.09 -13.68 -14.74
C ALA A 300 10.92 -13.00 -13.39
N ILE A 301 9.69 -13.01 -12.89
CA ILE A 301 9.37 -12.71 -11.50
C ILE A 301 8.43 -13.82 -11.02
N GLU A 302 8.75 -14.40 -9.88
CA GLU A 302 7.97 -15.46 -9.26
C GLU A 302 7.91 -15.18 -7.75
N GLU A 303 6.75 -15.43 -7.14
CA GLU A 303 6.59 -15.25 -5.70
C GLU A 303 5.71 -16.34 -5.09
N VAL A 304 5.93 -16.57 -3.80
CA VAL A 304 5.04 -17.34 -2.94
C VAL A 304 4.53 -16.38 -1.87
N ALA A 305 3.22 -16.16 -1.88
CA ALA A 305 2.48 -15.44 -0.86
C ALA A 305 1.40 -16.35 -0.27
N ARG A 306 0.89 -16.03 0.93
CA ARG A 306 -0.17 -16.82 1.57
C ARG A 306 -1.45 -16.84 0.73
N ARG A 307 -1.77 -15.69 0.13
CA ARG A 307 -2.90 -15.49 -0.79
C ARG A 307 -2.45 -14.51 -1.85
N ARG A 308 -3.10 -14.55 -3.01
CA ARG A 308 -2.82 -13.64 -4.11
C ARG A 308 -3.01 -12.18 -3.68
N GLY A 309 -1.99 -11.34 -3.88
CA GLY A 309 -2.00 -9.93 -3.49
C GLY A 309 -1.61 -9.66 -2.03
N ASP A 310 -1.28 -10.69 -1.23
CA ASP A 310 -0.55 -10.48 0.02
C ASP A 310 0.94 -10.22 -0.30
N PHE A 311 1.69 -9.66 0.64
CA PHE A 311 3.14 -9.56 0.54
C PHE A 311 3.80 -10.93 0.33
N ALA A 312 4.88 -10.96 -0.46
CA ALA A 312 5.66 -12.15 -0.71
C ALA A 312 6.30 -12.67 0.58
N MET A 313 6.13 -13.96 0.85
CA MET A 313 6.95 -14.66 1.84
C MET A 313 8.33 -14.97 1.25
N VAL A 314 8.37 -15.31 -0.04
CA VAL A 314 9.61 -15.43 -0.81
C VAL A 314 9.28 -15.02 -2.23
N GLY A 315 10.07 -14.11 -2.79
CA GLY A 315 10.00 -13.73 -4.17
C GLY A 315 11.37 -13.71 -4.83
N VAL A 316 11.41 -13.90 -6.14
CA VAL A 316 12.62 -13.80 -6.94
C VAL A 316 12.35 -13.05 -8.23
N VAL A 317 13.29 -12.21 -8.61
CA VAL A 317 13.40 -11.56 -9.90
C VAL A 317 14.67 -12.06 -10.56
N THR A 318 14.55 -12.58 -11.77
CA THR A 318 15.70 -12.98 -12.59
C THR A 318 15.75 -12.18 -13.88
N LEU A 319 16.96 -11.80 -14.28
CA LEU A 319 17.27 -11.21 -15.57
C LEU A 319 18.53 -11.90 -16.11
N VAL A 320 18.51 -12.38 -17.34
CA VAL A 320 19.63 -13.06 -17.97
C VAL A 320 19.82 -12.53 -19.37
N ASP A 321 21.07 -12.32 -19.78
CA ASP A 321 21.42 -11.90 -21.13
C ASP A 321 22.19 -13.01 -21.83
N LEU A 322 21.73 -13.43 -23.00
CA LEU A 322 22.41 -14.47 -23.80
C LEU A 322 23.23 -13.85 -24.94
N ASN A 323 24.41 -14.41 -25.21
CA ASN A 323 25.13 -14.13 -26.46
C ASN A 323 24.59 -14.95 -27.64
N GLY A 324 25.18 -14.71 -28.83
CA GLY A 324 24.93 -15.45 -30.08
C GLY A 324 24.81 -16.96 -29.90
N ASN A 325 25.66 -17.55 -29.05
CA ASN A 325 25.82 -19.00 -28.85
C ASN A 325 24.99 -19.56 -27.68
N ASN A 326 23.93 -18.87 -27.23
CA ASN A 326 23.11 -19.28 -26.08
C ASN A 326 23.91 -19.45 -24.76
N THR A 327 25.03 -18.74 -24.64
CA THR A 327 25.81 -18.65 -23.40
C THR A 327 25.36 -17.42 -22.62
N CYS A 328 25.20 -17.54 -21.30
CA CYS A 328 24.82 -16.44 -20.43
C CYS A 328 25.98 -15.46 -20.27
N GLN A 329 25.83 -14.23 -20.76
CA GLN A 329 26.81 -13.15 -20.61
C GLN A 329 26.68 -12.49 -19.24
N ASP A 330 25.45 -12.15 -18.86
CA ASP A 330 25.14 -11.62 -17.54
C ASP A 330 23.89 -12.31 -16.98
N ALA A 331 23.84 -12.35 -15.66
CA ALA A 331 22.71 -12.81 -14.89
C ALA A 331 22.55 -11.90 -13.67
N ARG A 332 21.29 -11.61 -13.33
CA ARG A 332 20.91 -10.95 -12.10
C ARG A 332 19.84 -11.79 -11.43
N ILE A 333 20.07 -12.14 -10.17
CA ILE A 333 19.18 -12.94 -9.35
C ILE A 333 18.93 -12.13 -8.09
N VAL A 334 17.72 -11.59 -7.95
CA VAL A 334 17.36 -10.74 -6.80
C VAL A 334 16.21 -11.38 -6.06
N LEU A 335 16.40 -11.67 -4.77
CA LEU A 335 15.34 -12.20 -3.91
C LEU A 335 14.76 -11.10 -3.04
N PHE A 336 13.49 -11.25 -2.67
CA PHE A 336 12.75 -10.33 -1.80
C PHE A 336 11.82 -11.10 -0.87
N GLY A 337 11.42 -10.48 0.24
CA GLY A 337 10.73 -11.14 1.35
C GLY A 337 11.62 -12.09 2.17
N VAL A 338 12.94 -12.10 1.94
CA VAL A 338 13.89 -13.03 2.56
C VAL A 338 14.98 -12.34 3.40
N GLY A 339 14.84 -11.04 3.65
CA GLY A 339 15.81 -10.24 4.38
C GLY A 339 15.30 -8.84 4.66
N GLU A 340 16.19 -7.95 5.08
CA GLU A 340 15.86 -6.56 5.41
C GLU A 340 15.70 -5.65 4.18
N LYS A 341 16.07 -6.13 3.00
CA LYS A 341 15.92 -5.44 1.71
C LYS A 341 15.99 -6.47 0.58
N PRO A 342 15.71 -6.11 -0.68
CA PRO A 342 16.00 -7.00 -1.79
C PRO A 342 17.49 -7.36 -1.85
N GLU A 343 17.78 -8.65 -2.03
CA GLU A 343 19.13 -9.21 -1.97
C GLU A 343 19.55 -9.76 -3.32
N ARG A 344 20.72 -9.32 -3.80
CA ARG A 344 21.30 -9.80 -5.05
C ARG A 344 22.22 -10.98 -4.77
N MET A 345 21.99 -12.10 -5.45
CA MET A 345 22.73 -13.35 -5.26
C MET A 345 23.97 -13.43 -6.15
N GLU A 346 24.93 -12.52 -5.95
CA GLU A 346 26.09 -12.37 -6.85
C GLU A 346 26.90 -13.65 -7.02
N ARG A 347 27.10 -14.43 -5.94
CA ARG A 347 27.79 -15.72 -6.00
C ARG A 347 27.07 -16.72 -6.92
N ALA A 348 25.74 -16.76 -6.83
CA ALA A 348 24.89 -17.62 -7.66
C ALA A 348 24.87 -17.14 -9.12
N GLU A 349 24.90 -15.82 -9.38
CA GLU A 349 25.01 -15.25 -10.72
C GLU A 349 26.30 -15.67 -11.43
N GLN A 350 27.43 -15.72 -10.72
CA GLN A 350 28.73 -16.11 -11.29
C GLN A 350 28.76 -17.55 -11.83
N LEU A 351 27.92 -18.44 -11.31
CA LEU A 351 27.79 -19.81 -11.81
C LEU A 351 27.20 -19.86 -13.24
N LEU A 352 26.49 -18.81 -13.66
CA LEU A 352 25.87 -18.69 -14.97
C LEU A 352 26.76 -17.96 -15.98
N ARG A 353 27.53 -16.93 -15.55
CA ARG A 353 28.31 -16.09 -16.46
C ARG A 353 29.34 -16.88 -17.27
N GLY A 354 29.35 -16.67 -18.57
CA GLY A 354 30.22 -17.35 -19.53
C GLY A 354 29.91 -18.83 -19.72
N LYS A 355 28.77 -19.34 -19.20
CA LYS A 355 28.39 -20.76 -19.30
C LYS A 355 27.10 -20.95 -20.11
N GLY A 356 26.95 -22.14 -20.68
CA GLY A 356 25.70 -22.57 -21.33
C GLY A 356 24.57 -22.78 -20.31
N VAL A 357 23.34 -22.96 -20.78
CA VAL A 357 22.19 -23.23 -19.91
C VAL A 357 21.95 -24.73 -19.84
N THR A 358 22.20 -25.35 -18.68
CA THR A 358 21.96 -26.78 -18.44
C THR A 358 21.17 -26.99 -17.15
N GLU A 359 20.36 -28.05 -17.08
CA GLU A 359 19.58 -28.36 -15.88
C GLU A 359 20.47 -28.52 -14.63
N SER A 360 21.60 -29.22 -14.76
CA SER A 360 22.57 -29.39 -13.68
C SER A 360 23.05 -28.06 -13.09
N ARG A 361 23.26 -27.05 -13.95
CA ARG A 361 23.70 -25.72 -13.55
C ARG A 361 22.59 -24.94 -12.86
N LEU A 362 21.35 -25.06 -13.32
CA LEU A 362 20.20 -24.44 -12.64
C LEU A 362 19.99 -25.04 -11.24
N VAL A 363 20.23 -26.33 -11.07
CA VAL A 363 20.22 -26.99 -9.75
C VAL A 363 21.36 -26.50 -8.86
N GLU A 364 22.56 -26.31 -9.41
CA GLU A 364 23.71 -25.75 -8.68
C GLU A 364 23.44 -24.32 -8.19
N VAL A 365 22.90 -23.47 -9.06
CA VAL A 365 22.50 -22.09 -8.73
C VAL A 365 21.42 -22.07 -7.64
N ALA A 366 20.40 -22.92 -7.75
CA ALA A 366 19.35 -23.02 -6.73
C ALA A 366 19.91 -23.41 -5.36
N LYS A 367 20.84 -24.38 -5.31
CA LYS A 367 21.51 -24.79 -4.07
C LYS A 367 22.35 -23.66 -3.49
N ALA A 368 23.08 -22.92 -4.33
CA ALA A 368 23.86 -21.77 -3.90
C ALA A 368 22.95 -20.70 -3.27
N VAL A 369 21.80 -20.40 -3.89
CA VAL A 369 20.83 -19.46 -3.31
C VAL A 369 20.27 -19.95 -1.99
N SER A 370 19.81 -21.20 -1.89
CA SER A 370 19.29 -21.75 -0.62
C SER A 370 20.32 -21.72 0.51
N HIS A 371 21.60 -21.92 0.18
CA HIS A 371 22.69 -21.85 1.14
C HIS A 371 22.97 -20.41 1.61
N ASP A 372 22.97 -19.45 0.68
CA ASP A 372 23.43 -18.08 0.93
C ASP A 372 22.39 -17.18 1.60
N LEU A 373 21.11 -17.53 1.45
CA LEU A 373 20.03 -16.84 2.14
C LEU A 373 20.17 -16.97 3.66
N ASP A 374 19.87 -15.88 4.36
CA ASP A 374 19.80 -15.86 5.83
C ASP A 374 18.54 -15.14 6.37
N PRO A 375 17.34 -15.65 6.07
CA PRO A 375 16.09 -15.04 6.49
C PRO A 375 15.79 -15.32 7.96
N VAL A 376 14.96 -14.47 8.56
CA VAL A 376 14.39 -14.66 9.89
C VAL A 376 13.04 -15.39 9.80
N SER A 377 12.77 -16.26 10.78
CA SER A 377 11.46 -16.89 10.96
C SER A 377 10.42 -15.89 11.47
N ASP A 378 9.20 -15.96 10.96
CA ASP A 378 8.07 -15.17 11.46
C ASP A 378 6.77 -16.00 11.54
N VAL A 379 5.65 -15.31 11.78
CA VAL A 379 4.31 -15.92 11.83
C VAL A 379 3.82 -16.46 10.47
N HIS A 380 4.56 -16.25 9.38
CA HIS A 380 4.17 -16.63 8.02
C HIS A 380 5.01 -17.79 7.48
N ALA A 381 6.31 -17.83 7.79
CA ALA A 381 7.21 -18.89 7.36
C ALA A 381 8.46 -18.98 8.23
N SER A 382 8.99 -20.20 8.38
CA SER A 382 10.30 -20.41 9.00
C SER A 382 11.44 -19.99 8.08
N ALA A 383 12.61 -19.73 8.67
CA ALA A 383 13.84 -19.44 7.94
C ALA A 383 14.21 -20.57 6.97
N GLU A 384 14.09 -21.83 7.41
CA GLU A 384 14.39 -23.01 6.59
C GLU A 384 13.47 -23.10 5.38
N TYR A 385 12.17 -22.86 5.57
CA TYR A 385 11.20 -22.82 4.47
C TYR A 385 11.57 -21.74 3.46
N ARG A 386 11.94 -20.53 3.92
CA ARG A 386 12.34 -19.43 3.04
C ARG A 386 13.61 -19.76 2.25
N LYS A 387 14.61 -20.39 2.88
CA LYS A 387 15.84 -20.86 2.21
C LYS A 387 15.53 -21.90 1.11
N GLU A 388 14.70 -22.90 1.42
CA GLU A 388 14.33 -23.95 0.47
C GLU A 388 13.52 -23.38 -0.70
N VAL A 389 12.45 -22.64 -0.42
CA VAL A 389 11.59 -22.03 -1.43
C VAL A 389 12.36 -21.02 -2.28
N GLY A 390 13.29 -20.25 -1.70
CA GLY A 390 14.15 -19.32 -2.43
C GLY A 390 14.95 -19.99 -3.55
N GLY A 391 15.57 -21.15 -3.26
CA GLY A 391 16.27 -21.94 -4.27
C GLY A 391 15.33 -22.51 -5.34
N VAL A 392 14.19 -23.07 -4.92
CA VAL A 392 13.18 -23.64 -5.84
C VAL A 392 12.62 -22.58 -6.80
N LEU A 393 12.22 -21.41 -6.28
CA LEU A 393 11.74 -20.31 -7.10
C LEU A 393 12.83 -19.79 -8.03
N THR A 394 14.07 -19.66 -7.55
CA THR A 394 15.21 -19.24 -8.38
C THR A 394 15.37 -20.14 -9.60
N ARG A 395 15.36 -21.47 -9.42
CA ARG A 395 15.42 -22.42 -10.53
C ARG A 395 14.30 -22.18 -11.54
N ARG A 396 13.04 -22.12 -11.08
CA ARG A 396 11.87 -21.94 -11.96
C ARG A 396 11.93 -20.61 -12.72
N ALA A 397 12.30 -19.54 -12.03
CA ALA A 397 12.44 -18.21 -12.61
C ALA A 397 13.56 -18.19 -13.67
N LEU A 398 14.70 -18.84 -13.42
CA LEU A 398 15.78 -18.95 -14.41
C LEU A 398 15.36 -19.78 -15.63
N GLU A 399 14.65 -20.90 -15.44
CA GLU A 399 14.11 -21.69 -16.56
C GLU A 399 13.20 -20.83 -17.45
N ASN A 400 12.32 -20.03 -16.85
CA ASN A 400 11.43 -19.12 -17.57
C ASN A 400 12.19 -17.97 -18.26
N ALA A 401 13.18 -17.38 -17.57
CA ALA A 401 14.01 -16.32 -18.11
C ALA A 401 14.81 -16.81 -19.33
N PHE A 402 15.51 -17.94 -19.22
CA PHE A 402 16.26 -18.51 -20.34
C PHE A 402 15.37 -18.88 -21.53
N LYS A 403 14.18 -19.46 -21.29
CA LYS A 403 13.21 -19.72 -22.36
C LYS A 403 12.80 -18.44 -23.10
N ARG A 404 12.60 -17.33 -22.38
CA ARG A 404 12.29 -16.02 -22.99
C ARG A 404 13.47 -15.47 -23.79
N ALA A 405 14.70 -15.52 -23.25
CA ALA A 405 15.91 -15.07 -23.94
C ALA A 405 16.19 -15.83 -25.24
N GLN A 406 15.89 -17.13 -25.27
CA GLN A 406 16.07 -17.98 -26.45
C GLN A 406 14.99 -17.73 -27.52
N LYS A 407 13.75 -17.44 -27.11
CA LYS A 407 12.64 -17.13 -28.03
C LYS A 407 12.79 -15.78 -28.74
N ALA A 408 13.52 -14.83 -28.18
CA ALA A 408 13.78 -13.54 -28.82
C ALA A 408 14.56 -13.65 -30.16
N VAL A 409 15.01 -14.85 -30.54
CA VAL A 409 15.69 -15.19 -31.80
C VAL A 409 14.71 -15.69 -32.88
N SER A 410 13.46 -16.02 -32.52
CA SER A 410 12.40 -16.54 -33.41
C SER A 410 11.37 -15.46 -33.71
#